data_AF-A0A7H0I282-F1
#
_entry.id   AF-A0A7H0I282-F1
#
_cell.length_a   1.000
_cell.length_b   1.000
_cell.length_c   1.000
_cell.angle_alpha   90.00
_cell.angle_beta   90.00
_cell.angle_gamma   90.00
#
_symmetry.space_group_name_H-M   'P 1'
#
loop_
_entity.id
_entity.type
_entity.pdbx_description
1 polymer ?
#
loop_
_entity_poly.entity_id
_entity_poly.type
_entity_poly.pdbx_seq_one_letter_code
_entity_poly.pdbx_strand_id
1 'polypeptide(L)'
;MQHEVTPRTDGSGTATGPGDRSGGRVTLRGDLRAALPDAAAAVVVTGAVFLFLYLRMGAGEGDTVAVMPFMDDPATYWMYLLSQAFGWSALLWAWGTVMLGLVVSGPGAGRLPVSRATLERWHRTTSLTTMALMAAHALMFMAELVRYEAALGWAARIWAGFADSFVPGWYDSGTGRLAIPIGQAALYLAVPLGLLFYVRHRIGANTWRRLHRFVIVVYVLSVWHTLLYGTNVWYGDWPRTVLWLLQLPVAGLLLVRLLRPARRSERLGSPRGGRRAAGWVLRAAGRAVVLAVVVGILVVTVSGRDGGRPRPAEPPAATPHAHEAG
;
A
#
# COMPACT_ATOMS: atom_id res chain seq x y z
N MET A 1 73.58 23.75 -36.26
CA MET A 1 73.74 22.46 -36.97
C MET A 1 74.87 21.74 -36.23
N GLN A 2 74.70 20.62 -35.55
CA GLN A 2 73.75 19.52 -35.65
C GLN A 2 73.42 18.98 -34.24
N HIS A 3 72.19 18.51 -34.10
CA HIS A 3 71.68 17.75 -32.96
C HIS A 3 72.27 16.34 -32.94
N GLU A 4 72.67 15.87 -31.77
CA GLU A 4 72.85 14.44 -31.51
C GLU A 4 71.70 13.96 -30.62
N VAL A 5 70.94 13.02 -31.17
CA VAL A 5 69.74 12.40 -30.59
C VAL A 5 70.17 11.08 -29.96
N THR A 6 69.96 10.92 -28.66
CA THR A 6 69.96 9.61 -28.00
C THR A 6 68.51 9.20 -27.64
N PRO A 7 68.12 7.92 -27.84
CA PRO A 7 66.74 7.50 -27.67
C PRO A 7 66.48 6.74 -26.35
N ARG A 8 65.19 6.79 -25.95
CA ARG A 8 64.43 5.79 -25.19
C ARG A 8 64.53 5.79 -23.66
N THR A 9 63.39 5.95 -23.00
CA THR A 9 62.72 4.81 -22.33
C THR A 9 61.26 5.13 -22.01
N ASP A 10 60.44 4.14 -22.36
CA ASP A 10 58.99 4.12 -22.25
C ASP A 10 58.53 4.18 -20.79
N GLY A 11 57.90 5.29 -20.41
CA GLY A 11 57.07 5.37 -19.22
C GLY A 11 55.62 5.21 -19.63
N SER A 12 55.15 3.97 -19.72
CA SER A 12 53.76 3.61 -19.92
C SER A 12 52.90 4.07 -18.72
N GLY A 13 52.60 5.36 -18.67
CA GLY A 13 51.51 5.91 -17.89
C GLY A 13 50.21 5.43 -18.48
N THR A 14 49.79 4.23 -18.10
CA THR A 14 48.42 3.77 -18.29
C THR A 14 47.50 4.78 -17.60
N ALA A 15 46.94 5.68 -18.41
CA ALA A 15 45.83 6.51 -18.02
C ALA A 15 44.71 5.57 -17.57
N THR A 16 44.60 5.38 -16.25
CA THR A 16 43.41 4.83 -15.62
C THR A 16 42.27 5.75 -16.00
N GLY A 17 41.53 5.34 -17.03
CA GLY A 17 40.32 6.01 -17.47
C GLY A 17 39.40 6.23 -16.26
N PRO A 18 38.75 7.40 -16.15
CA PRO A 18 37.85 7.65 -15.05
C PRO A 18 36.77 6.57 -15.08
N GLY A 19 36.79 5.75 -14.03
CA GLY A 19 35.88 4.64 -13.82
C GLY A 19 34.45 5.03 -14.20
N ASP A 20 33.88 4.16 -15.03
CA ASP A 20 32.49 4.05 -15.39
C ASP A 20 31.57 4.53 -14.25
N ARG A 21 31.17 5.80 -14.33
CA ARG A 21 30.01 6.30 -13.59
C ARG A 21 28.76 5.80 -14.30
N SER A 22 28.52 4.49 -14.27
CA SER A 22 27.25 3.88 -14.64
C SER A 22 26.19 4.15 -13.55
N GLY A 23 26.08 5.41 -13.13
CA GLY A 23 24.90 5.95 -12.46
C GLY A 23 23.80 6.19 -13.49
N GLY A 24 23.38 5.13 -14.18
CA GLY A 24 22.31 5.17 -15.16
C GLY A 24 21.08 5.88 -14.57
N ARG A 25 20.52 6.84 -15.30
CA ARG A 25 19.36 7.61 -14.86
C ARG A 25 18.24 6.64 -14.52
N VAL A 26 17.72 6.67 -13.28
CA VAL A 26 16.62 5.78 -12.86
C VAL A 26 15.40 6.05 -13.73
N THR A 27 14.89 5.02 -14.40
CA THR A 27 13.73 5.10 -15.32
C THR A 27 12.60 4.18 -14.86
N LEU A 28 11.36 4.56 -15.20
CA LEU A 28 10.18 3.73 -14.95
C LEU A 28 10.31 2.35 -15.61
N ARG A 29 10.77 2.30 -16.86
CA ARG A 29 10.98 1.04 -17.58
C ARG A 29 12.00 0.13 -16.88
N GLY A 30 13.07 0.70 -16.34
CA GLY A 30 14.08 -0.05 -15.59
C GLY A 30 13.53 -0.62 -14.28
N ASP A 31 12.77 0.17 -13.53
CA ASP A 31 12.16 -0.28 -12.28
C ASP A 31 11.01 -1.28 -12.54
N LEU A 32 10.22 -1.13 -13.61
CA LEU A 32 9.18 -2.10 -13.99
C LEU A 32 9.77 -3.49 -14.27
N ARG A 33 10.88 -3.56 -15.01
CA ARG A 33 11.60 -4.83 -15.24
C ARG A 33 12.15 -5.40 -13.94
N ALA A 34 12.70 -4.54 -13.09
CA ALA A 34 13.24 -4.97 -11.79
C ALA A 34 12.15 -5.37 -10.79
N ALA A 35 10.90 -4.97 -11.02
CA ALA A 35 9.76 -5.36 -10.20
C ALA A 35 9.24 -6.77 -10.52
N LEU A 36 9.69 -7.42 -11.61
CA LEU A 36 9.18 -8.74 -11.99
C LEU A 36 9.31 -9.81 -10.88
N PRO A 37 10.43 -9.93 -10.15
CA PRO A 37 10.50 -10.90 -9.05
C PRO A 37 9.55 -10.56 -7.89
N ASP A 38 9.42 -9.27 -7.57
CA ASP A 38 8.52 -8.78 -6.52
C ASP A 38 7.04 -9.01 -6.90
N ALA A 39 6.70 -8.74 -8.16
CA ALA A 39 5.37 -9.01 -8.73
C ALA A 39 5.07 -10.51 -8.83
N ALA A 40 6.06 -11.35 -9.17
CA ALA A 40 5.88 -12.80 -9.18
C ALA A 40 5.59 -13.33 -7.76
N ALA A 41 6.32 -12.85 -6.75
CA ALA A 41 6.02 -13.15 -5.36
C ALA A 41 4.61 -12.67 -4.96
N ALA A 42 4.19 -11.50 -5.44
CA ALA A 42 2.83 -10.99 -5.22
C ALA A 42 1.74 -11.87 -5.84
N VAL A 43 1.97 -12.41 -7.04
CA VAL A 43 1.05 -13.35 -7.67
C VAL A 43 0.94 -14.64 -6.86
N VAL A 44 2.07 -15.19 -6.40
CA VAL A 44 2.07 -16.40 -5.56
C VAL A 44 1.30 -16.18 -4.26
N VAL A 45 1.57 -15.07 -3.56
CA VAL A 45 0.85 -14.74 -2.33
C VAL A 45 -0.63 -14.49 -2.60
N THR A 46 -0.98 -13.79 -3.68
CA THR A 46 -2.38 -13.58 -4.07
C THR A 46 -3.10 -14.90 -4.35
N GLY A 47 -2.44 -15.84 -5.05
CA GLY A 47 -2.98 -17.19 -5.28
C GLY A 47 -3.17 -17.97 -3.98
N ALA A 48 -2.22 -17.88 -3.04
CA ALA A 48 -2.33 -18.53 -1.74
C ALA A 48 -3.48 -17.95 -0.90
N VAL A 49 -3.63 -16.62 -0.87
CA VAL A 49 -4.75 -15.94 -0.20
C VAL A 49 -6.07 -16.33 -0.86
N PHE A 50 -6.15 -16.34 -2.19
CA PHE A 50 -7.34 -16.78 -2.92
C PHE A 50 -7.73 -18.21 -2.54
N LEU A 51 -6.78 -19.15 -2.58
CA LEU A 51 -7.02 -20.54 -2.22
C LEU A 51 -7.49 -20.67 -0.77
N PHE A 52 -6.86 -19.95 0.15
CA PHE A 52 -7.26 -19.92 1.56
C PHE A 52 -8.71 -19.45 1.73
N LEU A 53 -9.09 -18.34 1.08
CA LEU A 53 -10.46 -17.80 1.14
C LEU A 53 -11.47 -18.75 0.49
N TYR A 54 -11.12 -19.33 -0.65
CA TYR A 54 -11.94 -20.28 -1.39
C TYR A 54 -12.26 -21.52 -0.55
N LEU A 55 -11.24 -22.13 0.06
CA LEU A 55 -11.40 -23.31 0.91
C LEU A 55 -12.19 -23.01 2.19
N ARG A 56 -11.98 -21.85 2.82
CA ARG A 56 -12.77 -21.44 4.00
C ARG A 56 -14.23 -21.20 3.67
N MET A 57 -14.53 -20.58 2.52
CA MET A 57 -15.91 -20.37 2.07
C MET A 57 -16.59 -21.71 1.79
N GLY A 58 -15.93 -22.63 1.07
CA GLY A 58 -16.47 -23.97 0.81
C GLY A 58 -16.67 -24.83 2.06
N ALA A 59 -15.92 -24.58 3.13
CA ALA A 59 -16.11 -25.21 4.44
C ALA A 59 -17.20 -24.54 5.31
N GLY A 60 -17.83 -23.45 4.84
CA GLY A 60 -18.81 -22.68 5.61
C GLY A 60 -18.20 -21.86 6.77
N GLU A 61 -16.87 -21.78 6.86
CA GLU A 61 -16.16 -21.08 7.94
C GLU A 61 -15.82 -19.62 7.60
N GLY A 62 -16.09 -19.19 6.37
CA GLY A 62 -15.76 -17.85 5.90
C GLY A 62 -16.69 -16.77 6.47
N ASP A 63 -16.12 -15.70 7.02
CA ASP A 63 -16.88 -14.53 7.49
C ASP A 63 -17.68 -13.88 6.36
N THR A 64 -17.22 -14.01 5.12
CA THR A 64 -17.96 -13.59 3.93
C THR A 64 -19.36 -14.20 3.88
N VAL A 65 -19.51 -15.50 4.14
CA VAL A 65 -20.83 -16.17 4.12
C VAL A 65 -21.71 -15.65 5.26
N ALA A 66 -21.12 -15.34 6.41
CA ALA A 66 -21.87 -14.77 7.54
C ALA A 66 -22.31 -13.31 7.30
N VAL A 67 -21.60 -12.54 6.47
CA VAL A 67 -21.93 -11.13 6.16
C VAL A 67 -22.81 -11.03 4.90
N MET A 68 -22.55 -11.89 3.92
CA MET A 68 -23.22 -11.95 2.63
C MET A 68 -23.66 -13.40 2.38
N PRO A 69 -24.76 -13.87 3.03
CA PRO A 69 -25.19 -15.27 2.95
C PRO A 69 -25.50 -15.78 1.54
N PHE A 70 -25.85 -14.88 0.63
CA PHE A 70 -26.06 -15.21 -0.78
C PHE A 70 -24.77 -15.58 -1.54
N MET A 71 -23.60 -15.36 -0.93
CA MET A 71 -22.27 -15.71 -1.45
C MET A 71 -21.74 -17.01 -0.82
N ASP A 72 -22.59 -18.01 -0.60
CA ASP A 72 -22.22 -19.29 -0.01
C ASP A 72 -21.56 -20.27 -1.00
N ASP A 73 -21.66 -20.01 -2.30
CA ASP A 73 -20.97 -20.80 -3.33
C ASP A 73 -19.66 -20.14 -3.83
N PRO A 74 -18.48 -20.68 -3.47
CA PRO A 74 -17.20 -20.13 -3.91
C PRO A 74 -16.96 -20.30 -5.42
N ALA A 75 -17.60 -21.27 -6.09
CA ALA A 75 -17.48 -21.46 -7.53
C ALA A 75 -18.24 -20.38 -8.29
N THR A 76 -19.40 -19.94 -7.80
CA THR A 76 -20.16 -18.83 -8.39
C THR A 76 -19.49 -17.48 -8.12
N TYR A 77 -18.95 -17.25 -6.92
CA TYR A 77 -18.40 -15.95 -6.50
C TYR A 77 -16.86 -15.89 -6.48
N TRP A 78 -16.20 -16.70 -7.31
CA TRP A 78 -14.72 -16.77 -7.36
C TRP A 78 -14.07 -15.43 -7.71
N MET A 79 -14.69 -14.59 -8.56
CA MET A 79 -14.14 -13.28 -8.92
C MET A 79 -14.16 -12.32 -7.74
N TYR A 80 -15.21 -12.37 -6.92
CA TYR A 80 -15.26 -11.63 -5.66
C TYR A 80 -14.14 -12.08 -4.72
N LEU A 81 -13.94 -13.39 -4.54
CA LEU A 81 -12.84 -13.94 -3.74
C LEU A 81 -11.46 -13.53 -4.27
N LEU A 82 -11.29 -13.54 -5.59
CA LEU A 82 -10.04 -13.12 -6.23
C LEU A 82 -9.80 -11.62 -6.07
N SER A 83 -10.85 -10.80 -6.14
CA SER A 83 -10.77 -9.38 -5.80
C SER A 83 -10.32 -9.19 -4.35
N GLN A 84 -10.90 -9.94 -3.40
CA GLN A 84 -10.47 -9.88 -2.00
C GLN A 84 -9.00 -10.29 -1.83
N ALA A 85 -8.54 -11.32 -2.55
CA ALA A 85 -7.14 -11.74 -2.52
C ALA A 85 -6.21 -10.63 -3.02
N PHE A 86 -6.56 -9.94 -4.12
CA PHE A 86 -5.82 -8.76 -4.56
C PHE A 86 -5.81 -7.65 -3.50
N GLY A 87 -6.94 -7.40 -2.82
CA GLY A 87 -7.04 -6.39 -1.77
C GLY A 87 -6.12 -6.69 -0.57
N TRP A 88 -6.12 -7.93 -0.09
CA TRP A 88 -5.24 -8.37 0.99
C TRP A 88 -3.75 -8.33 0.60
N SER A 89 -3.41 -8.81 -0.60
CA SER A 89 -2.06 -8.71 -1.12
C SER A 89 -1.62 -7.26 -1.28
N ALA A 90 -2.49 -6.39 -1.81
CA ALA A 90 -2.21 -4.96 -1.94
C ALA A 90 -1.89 -4.32 -0.59
N LEU A 91 -2.67 -4.65 0.45
CA LEU A 91 -2.46 -4.12 1.79
C LEU A 91 -1.14 -4.62 2.41
N LEU A 92 -0.79 -5.90 2.21
CA LEU A 92 0.47 -6.47 2.66
C LEU A 92 1.68 -5.82 1.96
N TRP A 93 1.60 -5.65 0.64
CA TRP A 93 2.64 -4.96 -0.13
C TRP A 93 2.74 -3.47 0.26
N ALA A 94 1.60 -2.82 0.51
CA ALA A 94 1.54 -1.45 1.00
C ALA A 94 2.22 -1.32 2.38
N TRP A 95 1.95 -2.26 3.29
CA TRP A 95 2.64 -2.33 4.58
C TRP A 95 4.15 -2.49 4.39
N GLY A 96 4.58 -3.44 3.55
CA GLY A 96 6.00 -3.69 3.28
C GLY A 96 6.72 -2.47 2.69
N THR A 97 6.12 -1.80 1.70
CA THR A 97 6.73 -0.62 1.08
C THR A 97 6.76 0.58 2.04
N VAL A 98 5.77 0.77 2.91
CA VAL A 98 5.79 1.80 3.96
C VAL A 98 6.91 1.53 4.95
N MET A 99 7.07 0.29 5.40
CA MET A 99 8.16 -0.13 6.27
C MET A 99 9.52 0.18 5.64
N LEU A 100 9.73 -0.22 4.38
CA LEU A 100 10.95 0.09 3.62
C LEU A 100 11.18 1.61 3.53
N GLY A 101 10.14 2.38 3.20
CA GLY A 101 10.21 3.84 3.09
C GLY A 101 10.59 4.50 4.41
N LEU A 102 10.01 4.06 5.54
CA LEU A 102 10.33 4.56 6.87
C LEU A 102 11.76 4.20 7.28
N VAL A 103 12.23 2.98 6.99
CA VAL A 103 13.59 2.54 7.28
C VAL A 103 14.62 3.33 6.47
N VAL A 104 14.45 3.44 5.15
CA VAL A 104 15.36 4.16 4.24
C VAL A 104 15.53 5.63 4.63
N SER A 105 14.46 6.23 5.13
CA SER A 105 14.42 7.65 5.47
C SER A 105 14.64 7.95 6.96
N GLY A 106 14.82 6.90 7.77
CA GLY A 106 15.07 6.98 9.20
C GLY A 106 16.55 7.17 9.55
N PRO A 107 16.85 7.53 10.81
CA PRO A 107 18.21 7.61 11.31
C PRO A 107 18.80 6.19 11.41
N GLY A 108 19.90 5.92 10.70
CA GLY A 108 20.60 4.64 10.81
C GLY A 108 20.39 3.65 9.66
N ALA A 109 19.73 4.05 8.55
CA ALA A 109 19.66 3.22 7.35
C ALA A 109 21.05 2.71 6.87
N GLY A 110 22.11 3.49 7.09
CA GLY A 110 23.49 3.10 6.78
C GLY A 110 24.15 2.11 7.74
N ARG A 111 23.45 1.67 8.80
CA ARG A 111 23.91 0.63 9.74
C ARG A 111 23.33 -0.75 9.44
N LEU A 112 22.40 -0.83 8.48
CA LEU A 112 21.83 -2.10 8.06
C LEU A 112 22.82 -2.86 7.19
N PRO A 113 22.77 -4.20 7.19
CA PRO A 113 23.62 -5.03 6.32
C PRO A 113 23.31 -4.81 4.83
N VAL A 114 22.13 -4.26 4.52
CA VAL A 114 21.69 -3.98 3.14
C VAL A 114 22.00 -2.53 2.78
N SER A 115 22.58 -2.32 1.60
CA SER A 115 22.90 -0.99 1.11
C SER A 115 21.64 -0.12 0.96
N ARG A 116 21.80 1.19 1.21
CA ARG A 116 20.71 2.15 1.02
C ARG A 116 20.16 2.15 -0.42
N ALA A 117 21.03 2.00 -1.42
CA ALA A 117 20.61 1.97 -2.83
C ALA A 117 19.72 0.75 -3.13
N THR A 118 20.02 -0.39 -2.51
CA THR A 118 19.21 -1.62 -2.61
C THR A 118 17.85 -1.42 -1.94
N LEU A 119 17.81 -0.88 -0.72
CA LEU A 119 16.55 -0.61 -0.03
C LEU A 119 15.69 0.41 -0.79
N GLU A 120 16.31 1.44 -1.37
CA GLU A 120 15.62 2.40 -2.25
C GLU A 120 15.08 1.73 -3.53
N ARG A 121 15.78 0.73 -4.08
CA ARG A 121 15.29 -0.05 -5.22
C ARG A 121 14.08 -0.90 -4.81
N TRP A 122 14.17 -1.66 -3.72
CA TRP A 122 13.06 -2.47 -3.21
C TRP A 122 11.82 -1.61 -2.93
N HIS A 123 11.98 -0.48 -2.24
CA HIS A 123 10.86 0.43 -2.00
C HIS A 123 10.17 0.88 -3.30
N ARG A 124 10.92 1.15 -4.37
CA ARG A 124 10.33 1.54 -5.67
C ARG A 124 9.61 0.38 -6.35
N THR A 125 10.23 -0.79 -6.43
CA THR A 125 9.64 -1.96 -7.08
C THR A 125 8.39 -2.43 -6.35
N THR A 126 8.46 -2.56 -5.02
CA THR A 126 7.32 -2.95 -4.18
C THR A 126 6.19 -1.91 -4.23
N SER A 127 6.51 -0.61 -4.36
CA SER A 127 5.48 0.43 -4.58
C SER A 127 4.77 0.29 -5.94
N LEU A 128 5.49 -0.05 -7.02
CA LEU A 128 4.88 -0.33 -8.32
C LEU A 128 3.94 -1.53 -8.24
N THR A 129 4.40 -2.62 -7.60
CA THR A 129 3.58 -3.81 -7.37
C THR A 129 2.35 -3.50 -6.52
N THR A 130 2.50 -2.69 -5.46
CA THR A 130 1.37 -2.24 -4.62
C THR A 130 0.30 -1.56 -5.47
N MET A 131 0.69 -0.58 -6.32
CA MET A 131 -0.25 0.12 -7.20
C MET A 131 -0.92 -0.82 -8.20
N ALA A 132 -0.16 -1.79 -8.75
CA ALA A 132 -0.72 -2.80 -9.65
C ALA A 132 -1.74 -3.71 -8.95
N LEU A 133 -1.47 -4.16 -7.73
CA LEU A 133 -2.41 -4.95 -6.93
C LEU A 133 -3.66 -4.15 -6.55
N MET A 134 -3.52 -2.88 -6.16
CA MET A 134 -4.66 -2.00 -5.89
C MET A 134 -5.54 -1.80 -7.13
N ALA A 135 -4.92 -1.60 -8.30
CA ALA A 135 -5.65 -1.49 -9.56
C ALA A 135 -6.34 -2.81 -9.94
N ALA A 136 -5.65 -3.95 -9.79
CA ALA A 136 -6.21 -5.27 -10.04
C ALA A 136 -7.38 -5.58 -9.10
N HIS A 137 -7.31 -5.19 -7.83
CA HIS A 137 -8.40 -5.29 -6.87
C HIS A 137 -9.65 -4.53 -7.36
N ALA A 138 -9.51 -3.25 -7.71
CA ALA A 138 -10.61 -2.43 -8.19
C ALA A 138 -11.20 -2.95 -9.52
N LEU A 139 -10.34 -3.37 -10.45
CA LEU A 139 -10.76 -3.92 -11.74
C LEU A 139 -11.45 -5.28 -11.60
N MET A 140 -10.99 -6.14 -10.69
CA MET A 140 -11.63 -7.43 -10.44
C MET A 140 -12.98 -7.26 -9.73
N PHE A 141 -13.10 -6.27 -8.84
CA PHE A 141 -14.39 -5.89 -8.26
C PHE A 141 -15.36 -5.39 -9.33
N MET A 142 -14.91 -4.50 -10.23
CA MET A 142 -15.70 -4.05 -11.38
C MET A 142 -16.14 -5.23 -12.25
N ALA A 143 -15.22 -6.14 -12.56
CA ALA A 143 -15.51 -7.30 -13.40
C ALA A 143 -16.56 -8.22 -12.76
N GLU A 144 -16.54 -8.38 -11.44
CA GLU A 144 -17.57 -9.12 -10.72
C GLU A 144 -18.94 -8.43 -10.82
N LEU A 145 -19.00 -7.11 -10.65
CA LEU A 145 -20.26 -6.37 -10.80
C LEU A 145 -20.83 -6.47 -12.22
N VAL A 146 -19.98 -6.36 -13.25
CA VAL A 146 -20.39 -6.54 -14.65
C VAL A 146 -20.96 -7.93 -14.91
N ARG A 147 -20.41 -8.96 -14.26
CA ARG A 147 -20.90 -10.34 -14.36
C ARG A 147 -22.22 -10.52 -13.60
N TYR A 148 -22.33 -9.94 -12.40
CA TYR A 148 -23.46 -10.10 -11.50
C TYR A 148 -24.74 -9.41 -12.01
N GLU A 149 -24.62 -8.25 -12.66
CA GLU A 149 -25.75 -7.47 -13.18
C GLU A 149 -26.35 -8.05 -14.47
N ALA A 150 -26.66 -9.34 -14.48
CA ALA A 150 -27.10 -10.09 -15.65
C ALA A 150 -28.45 -9.63 -16.25
N ALA A 151 -29.24 -8.85 -15.51
CA ALA A 151 -30.49 -8.28 -16.00
C ALA A 151 -30.28 -7.07 -16.94
N LEU A 152 -29.13 -6.39 -16.86
CA LEU A 152 -28.85 -5.20 -17.68
C LEU A 152 -28.30 -5.58 -19.07
N GLY A 153 -28.39 -4.67 -20.04
CA GLY A 153 -27.65 -4.79 -21.30
C GLY A 153 -26.14 -4.57 -21.10
N TRP A 154 -25.30 -5.11 -21.99
CA TRP A 154 -23.83 -5.11 -21.82
C TRP A 154 -23.21 -3.74 -21.54
N ALA A 155 -23.60 -2.70 -22.30
CA ALA A 155 -23.10 -1.34 -22.10
C ALA A 155 -23.48 -0.77 -20.72
N ALA A 156 -24.71 -1.05 -20.27
CA ALA A 156 -25.19 -0.63 -18.96
C ALA A 156 -24.46 -1.36 -17.82
N ARG A 157 -24.16 -2.66 -17.98
CA ARG A 157 -23.36 -3.42 -17.00
C ARG A 157 -21.96 -2.83 -16.82
N ILE A 158 -21.27 -2.55 -17.93
CA ILE A 158 -19.93 -1.94 -17.90
C ILE A 158 -19.99 -0.60 -17.18
N TRP A 159 -20.97 0.24 -17.52
CA TRP A 159 -21.11 1.55 -16.87
C TRP A 159 -21.42 1.42 -15.38
N ALA A 160 -22.37 0.57 -14.99
CA ALA A 160 -22.74 0.35 -13.59
C ALA A 160 -21.53 -0.15 -12.79
N GLY A 161 -20.86 -1.20 -13.24
CA GLY A 161 -19.66 -1.73 -12.58
C GLY A 161 -18.54 -0.70 -12.49
N PHE A 162 -18.31 0.10 -13.55
CA PHE A 162 -17.35 1.20 -13.53
C PHE A 162 -17.73 2.25 -12.49
N ALA A 163 -18.99 2.69 -12.48
CA ALA A 163 -19.46 3.73 -11.60
C ALA A 163 -19.36 3.31 -10.12
N ASP A 164 -19.80 2.10 -9.80
CA ASP A 164 -19.66 1.50 -8.47
C ASP A 164 -18.21 1.34 -8.00
N SER A 165 -17.29 1.04 -8.93
CA SER A 165 -15.89 0.78 -8.58
C SER A 165 -15.03 2.04 -8.57
N PHE A 166 -15.29 3.00 -9.45
CA PHE A 166 -14.40 4.12 -9.73
C PHE A 166 -15.02 5.51 -9.54
N VAL A 167 -16.34 5.67 -9.51
CA VAL A 167 -16.95 7.00 -9.33
C VAL A 167 -17.19 7.27 -7.83
N PRO A 168 -16.54 8.29 -7.24
CA PRO A 168 -16.75 8.62 -5.84
C PRO A 168 -18.19 8.97 -5.51
N GLY A 169 -18.73 8.26 -4.52
CA GLY A 169 -20.09 8.46 -4.02
C GLY A 169 -21.19 7.82 -4.87
N TRP A 170 -20.86 7.09 -5.94
CA TRP A 170 -21.85 6.38 -6.74
C TRP A 170 -22.40 5.14 -6.03
N TYR A 171 -21.51 4.35 -5.41
CA TYR A 171 -21.91 3.15 -4.70
C TYR A 171 -22.85 3.47 -3.53
N ASP A 172 -24.04 2.91 -3.56
CA ASP A 172 -25.16 3.40 -2.75
C ASP A 172 -25.64 2.41 -1.67
N SER A 173 -24.84 1.39 -1.31
CA SER A 173 -25.27 0.38 -0.34
C SER A 173 -24.42 0.34 0.95
N GLY A 174 -25.10 0.09 2.07
CA GLY A 174 -24.52 -0.24 3.37
C GLY A 174 -23.34 0.62 3.83
N THR A 175 -22.31 -0.04 4.39
CA THR A 175 -21.03 0.61 4.75
C THR A 175 -20.18 0.98 3.52
N GLY A 176 -20.52 0.43 2.34
CA GLY A 176 -19.83 0.71 1.08
C GLY A 176 -19.90 2.18 0.68
N ARG A 177 -21.01 2.87 1.00
CA ARG A 177 -21.19 4.32 0.79
C ARG A 177 -20.03 5.18 1.30
N LEU A 178 -19.38 4.77 2.39
CA LEU A 178 -18.21 5.46 2.95
C LEU A 178 -16.92 4.74 2.59
N ALA A 179 -16.91 3.42 2.67
CA ALA A 179 -15.67 2.65 2.54
C ALA A 179 -15.14 2.61 1.10
N ILE A 180 -16.00 2.54 0.08
CA ILE A 180 -15.57 2.52 -1.32
C ILE A 180 -14.94 3.86 -1.71
N PRO A 181 -15.53 5.03 -1.41
CA PRO A 181 -14.86 6.32 -1.64
C PRO A 181 -13.49 6.45 -0.95
N ILE A 182 -13.32 5.86 0.24
CA ILE A 182 -12.01 5.82 0.93
C ILE A 182 -11.00 4.97 0.13
N GLY A 183 -11.41 3.81 -0.38
CA GLY A 183 -10.58 2.95 -1.23
C GLY A 183 -10.22 3.60 -2.57
N GLN A 184 -11.21 4.24 -3.22
CA GLN A 184 -11.00 5.03 -4.44
C GLN A 184 -10.03 6.18 -4.20
N ALA A 185 -10.18 6.92 -3.10
CA ALA A 185 -9.24 7.97 -2.73
C ALA A 185 -7.82 7.43 -2.51
N ALA A 186 -7.68 6.25 -1.88
CA ALA A 186 -6.39 5.59 -1.73
C ALA A 186 -5.75 5.28 -3.10
N LEU A 187 -6.49 4.66 -4.03
CA LEU A 187 -6.03 4.36 -5.38
C LEU A 187 -5.64 5.64 -6.15
N TYR A 188 -6.52 6.64 -6.15
CA TYR A 188 -6.32 7.91 -6.85
C TYR A 188 -5.20 8.76 -6.29
N LEU A 189 -4.83 8.60 -5.02
CA LEU A 189 -3.64 9.20 -4.46
C LEU A 189 -2.38 8.36 -4.73
N ALA A 190 -2.48 7.03 -4.66
CA ALA A 190 -1.36 6.10 -4.84
C ALA A 190 -0.68 6.29 -6.19
N VAL A 191 -1.46 6.27 -7.28
CA VAL A 191 -0.95 6.34 -8.65
C VAL A 191 -0.14 7.61 -8.92
N PRO A 192 -0.69 8.83 -8.76
CA PRO A 192 0.07 10.05 -9.02
C PRO A 192 1.24 10.23 -8.04
N LEU A 193 1.07 9.97 -6.75
CA LEU A 193 2.15 10.16 -5.76
C LEU A 193 3.30 9.16 -5.94
N GLY A 194 3.01 7.93 -6.34
CA GLY A 194 4.00 6.90 -6.65
C GLY A 194 4.76 7.24 -7.94
N LEU A 195 4.05 7.58 -9.01
CA LEU A 195 4.66 7.91 -10.30
C LEU A 195 5.40 9.26 -10.29
N LEU A 196 5.09 10.15 -9.35
CA LEU A 196 5.78 11.43 -9.16
C LEU A 196 7.29 11.28 -9.01
N PHE A 197 7.76 10.13 -8.48
CA PHE A 197 9.19 9.84 -8.38
C PHE A 197 9.91 9.93 -9.74
N TYR A 198 9.29 9.49 -10.83
CA TYR A 198 9.92 9.47 -12.16
C TYR A 198 10.01 10.86 -12.79
N VAL A 199 9.12 11.77 -12.41
CA VAL A 199 9.13 13.17 -12.85
C VAL A 199 9.74 14.14 -11.84
N ARG A 200 10.30 13.63 -10.73
CA ARG A 200 10.86 14.44 -9.62
C ARG A 200 11.92 15.45 -10.06
N HIS A 201 12.61 15.18 -11.18
CA HIS A 201 13.60 16.07 -11.76
C HIS A 201 13.00 17.39 -12.27
N ARG A 202 11.70 17.42 -12.62
CA ARG A 202 10.99 18.61 -13.09
C ARG A 202 10.45 19.49 -11.96
N ILE A 203 9.98 18.88 -10.87
CA ILE A 203 9.36 19.60 -9.74
C ILE A 203 10.34 19.93 -8.60
N GLY A 204 11.55 19.39 -8.66
CA GLY A 204 12.58 19.58 -7.65
C GLY A 204 12.44 18.65 -6.44
N ALA A 205 13.59 18.34 -5.83
CA ALA A 205 13.68 17.35 -4.75
C ALA A 205 12.92 17.76 -3.47
N ASN A 206 12.75 19.06 -3.23
CA ASN A 206 12.02 19.55 -2.05
C ASN A 206 10.51 19.35 -2.19
N THR A 207 9.95 19.74 -3.33
CA THR A 207 8.53 19.57 -3.66
C THR A 207 8.15 18.10 -3.67
N TRP A 208 8.94 17.26 -4.35
CA TRP A 208 8.72 15.81 -4.36
C TRP A 208 8.67 15.22 -2.94
N ARG A 209 9.62 15.57 -2.06
CA ARG A 209 9.61 15.06 -0.67
C ARG A 209 8.39 15.51 0.13
N ARG A 210 7.88 16.72 -0.10
CA ARG A 210 6.67 17.21 0.59
C ARG A 210 5.45 16.42 0.13
N LEU A 211 5.29 16.25 -1.18
CA LEU A 211 4.19 15.48 -1.76
C LEU A 211 4.26 13.99 -1.37
N HIS A 212 5.45 13.40 -1.44
CA HIS A 212 5.63 11.99 -1.10
C HIS A 212 5.34 11.67 0.38
N ARG A 213 5.43 12.64 1.30
CA ARG A 213 5.01 12.43 2.70
C ARG A 213 3.53 12.07 2.82
N PHE A 214 2.70 12.51 1.88
CA PHE A 214 1.28 12.17 1.88
C PHE A 214 1.01 10.72 1.47
N VAL A 215 2.01 9.96 1.02
CA VAL A 215 1.84 8.51 0.78
C VAL A 215 1.44 7.76 2.05
N ILE A 216 1.79 8.26 3.25
CA ILE A 216 1.29 7.66 4.49
C ILE A 216 -0.25 7.73 4.60
N VAL A 217 -0.88 8.75 4.01
CA VAL A 217 -2.34 8.88 3.97
C VAL A 217 -2.94 7.77 3.10
N VAL A 218 -2.31 7.43 1.98
CA VAL A 218 -2.73 6.30 1.13
C VAL A 218 -2.80 5.00 1.94
N TYR A 219 -1.77 4.74 2.76
CA TYR A 219 -1.73 3.56 3.61
C TYR A 219 -2.83 3.58 4.67
N VAL A 220 -3.01 4.72 5.35
CA VAL A 220 -4.08 4.89 6.35
C VAL A 220 -5.46 4.69 5.74
N LEU A 221 -5.73 5.28 4.57
CA LEU A 221 -6.98 5.10 3.83
C LEU A 221 -7.17 3.63 3.43
N SER A 222 -6.12 2.93 3.01
CA SER A 222 -6.19 1.51 2.65
C SER A 222 -6.56 0.64 3.86
N VAL A 223 -5.93 0.87 5.02
CA VAL A 223 -6.25 0.16 6.28
C VAL A 223 -7.71 0.42 6.69
N TRP A 224 -8.16 1.67 6.63
CA TRP A 224 -9.55 2.00 6.96
C TRP A 224 -10.56 1.43 5.97
N HIS A 225 -10.26 1.46 4.67
CA HIS A 225 -11.07 0.80 3.65
C HIS A 225 -11.27 -0.68 3.97
N THR A 226 -10.18 -1.39 4.32
CA THR A 226 -10.24 -2.80 4.74
C THR A 226 -11.05 -2.97 6.03
N LEU A 227 -10.83 -2.17 7.06
CA LEU A 227 -11.56 -2.29 8.34
C LEU A 227 -13.06 -1.98 8.24
N LEU A 228 -13.47 -1.17 7.26
CA LEU A 228 -14.86 -0.75 7.07
C LEU A 228 -15.64 -1.64 6.08
N TYR A 229 -14.96 -2.28 5.13
CA TYR A 229 -15.61 -3.03 4.05
C TYR A 229 -15.11 -4.46 3.86
N GLY A 230 -13.98 -4.83 4.46
CA GLY A 230 -13.46 -6.20 4.38
C GLY A 230 -14.37 -7.15 5.16
N THR A 231 -15.00 -8.09 4.46
CA THR A 231 -15.87 -9.10 5.09
C THR A 231 -15.10 -9.97 6.08
N ASN A 232 -13.84 -10.28 5.77
CA ASN A 232 -12.90 -11.02 6.62
C ASN A 232 -12.45 -10.29 7.91
N VAL A 233 -12.80 -9.02 8.09
CA VAL A 233 -12.52 -8.24 9.32
C VAL A 233 -13.78 -7.55 9.86
N TRP A 234 -14.94 -8.03 9.44
CA TRP A 234 -16.22 -7.44 9.79
C TRP A 234 -16.57 -7.65 11.27
N TYR A 235 -16.22 -8.84 11.78
CA TYR A 235 -16.41 -9.25 13.16
C TYR A 235 -15.15 -9.02 14.00
N GLY A 236 -15.30 -9.05 15.33
CA GLY A 236 -14.21 -8.92 16.30
C GLY A 236 -13.39 -10.21 16.43
N ASP A 237 -12.92 -10.74 15.29
CA ASP A 237 -12.18 -12.00 15.20
C ASP A 237 -10.68 -11.76 14.95
N TRP A 238 -9.90 -12.85 14.99
CA TRP A 238 -8.45 -12.80 14.88
C TRP A 238 -7.90 -12.02 13.67
N PRO A 239 -8.49 -12.02 12.45
CA PRO A 239 -7.91 -11.30 11.31
C PRO A 239 -7.90 -9.80 11.56
N ARG A 240 -8.94 -9.27 12.21
CA ARG A 240 -9.06 -7.86 12.58
C ARG A 240 -8.05 -7.47 13.65
N THR A 241 -7.87 -8.32 14.66
CA THR A 241 -6.85 -8.12 15.70
C THR A 241 -5.43 -8.14 15.11
N VAL A 242 -5.12 -9.09 14.22
CA VAL A 242 -3.83 -9.14 13.51
C VAL A 242 -3.62 -7.88 12.67
N LEU A 243 -4.67 -7.40 11.98
CA LEU A 243 -4.59 -6.17 11.20
C LEU A 243 -4.21 -4.96 12.08
N TRP A 244 -4.76 -4.86 13.30
CA TRP A 244 -4.36 -3.84 14.28
C TRP A 244 -2.91 -4.01 14.74
N LEU A 245 -2.49 -5.23 15.07
CA LEU A 245 -1.12 -5.51 15.52
C LEU A 245 -0.08 -5.14 14.46
N LEU A 246 -0.38 -5.37 13.17
CA LEU A 246 0.49 -5.00 12.05
C LEU A 246 0.71 -3.47 11.94
N GLN A 247 -0.15 -2.65 12.55
CA GLN A 247 0.02 -1.20 12.57
C GLN A 247 1.09 -0.74 13.57
N LEU A 248 1.37 -1.53 14.62
CA LEU A 248 2.37 -1.20 15.64
C LEU A 248 3.77 -0.94 15.06
N PRO A 249 4.36 -1.80 14.21
CA PRO A 249 5.68 -1.53 13.64
C PRO A 249 5.69 -0.28 12.75
N VAL A 250 4.61 -0.02 12.00
CA VAL A 250 4.49 1.18 11.16
C VAL A 250 4.44 2.44 12.04
N ALA A 251 3.56 2.46 13.04
CA ALA A 251 3.41 3.59 13.94
C ALA A 251 4.67 3.82 14.79
N GLY A 252 5.31 2.75 15.25
CA GLY A 252 6.58 2.80 15.98
C GLY A 252 7.72 3.38 15.14
N LEU A 253 7.92 2.92 13.91
CA LEU A 253 8.94 3.48 13.02
C LEU A 253 8.64 4.94 12.66
N LEU A 254 7.37 5.29 12.42
CA LEU A 254 6.97 6.67 12.21
C LEU A 254 7.27 7.54 13.42
N LEU A 255 6.99 7.07 14.64
CA LEU A 255 7.32 7.75 15.88
C LEU A 255 8.83 7.96 16.02
N VAL A 256 9.63 6.91 15.83
CA VAL A 256 11.10 6.98 15.86
C VAL A 256 11.61 8.03 14.87
N ARG A 257 11.07 8.06 13.65
CA ARG A 257 11.42 9.06 12.64
C ARG A 257 11.09 10.48 13.08
N LEU A 258 9.92 10.69 13.68
CA LEU A 258 9.50 12.02 14.15
C LEU A 258 10.33 12.48 15.37
N LEU A 259 10.73 11.55 16.25
CA LEU A 259 11.55 11.82 17.43
C LEU A 259 13.03 12.02 17.09
N ARG A 260 13.55 11.32 16.08
CA ARG A 260 14.95 11.39 15.62
C ARG A 260 15.05 11.80 14.14
N PRO A 261 14.76 13.06 13.78
CA PRO A 261 14.78 13.50 12.40
C PRO A 261 16.19 13.45 11.81
N ALA A 262 16.30 12.93 10.59
CA ALA A 262 17.56 12.85 9.86
C ALA A 262 18.15 14.23 9.51
N ARG A 263 17.31 15.26 9.38
CA ARG A 263 17.73 16.62 8.98
C ARG A 263 17.68 17.59 10.16
N ARG A 264 18.68 18.46 10.29
CA ARG A 264 18.72 19.51 11.33
C ARG A 264 17.48 20.41 11.28
N SER A 265 16.97 20.74 10.09
CA SER A 265 15.77 21.58 9.91
C SER A 265 14.47 20.95 10.42
N GLU A 266 14.45 19.63 10.61
CA GLU A 266 13.28 18.87 11.09
C GLU A 266 13.33 18.62 12.60
N ARG A 267 14.46 18.91 13.26
CA ARG A 267 14.60 18.79 14.71
C ARG A 267 13.68 19.78 15.42
N LEU A 268 13.11 19.36 16.55
CA LEU A 268 12.47 20.28 17.48
C LEU A 268 13.59 21.09 18.17
N GLY A 269 13.71 22.37 17.84
CA GLY A 269 14.59 23.32 18.53
C GLY A 269 13.86 24.07 19.64
N SER A 270 14.53 25.04 20.26
CA SER A 270 13.89 25.96 21.22
C SER A 270 12.86 26.86 20.50
N PRO A 271 11.67 27.08 21.07
CA PRO A 271 10.64 27.94 20.49
C PRO A 271 11.02 29.42 20.64
N ARG A 272 11.97 29.92 19.82
CA ARG A 272 12.32 31.34 19.77
C ARG A 272 11.77 31.99 18.50
N GLY A 273 10.74 32.83 18.65
CA GLY A 273 10.13 33.68 17.62
C GLY A 273 8.83 33.14 16.99
N GLY A 274 7.85 34.01 16.71
CA GLY A 274 6.46 33.66 16.36
C GLY A 274 6.26 32.69 15.18
N ARG A 275 6.92 32.91 14.03
CA ARG A 275 6.86 31.97 12.87
C ARG A 275 7.55 30.62 13.15
N ARG A 276 8.52 30.59 14.07
CA ARG A 276 9.18 29.35 14.52
C ARG A 276 8.34 28.62 15.57
N ALA A 277 7.51 29.33 16.34
CA ALA A 277 6.58 28.75 17.29
C ALA A 277 5.48 27.92 16.61
N ALA A 278 4.84 28.43 15.56
CA ALA A 278 3.81 27.67 14.82
C ALA A 278 4.37 26.36 14.23
N GLY A 279 5.56 26.42 13.60
CA GLY A 279 6.23 25.22 13.09
C GLY A 279 6.68 24.24 14.17
N TRP A 280 6.99 24.74 15.37
CA TRP A 280 7.29 23.92 16.53
C TRP A 280 6.03 23.20 17.05
N VAL A 281 4.94 23.94 17.24
CA VAL A 281 3.64 23.40 17.70
C VAL A 281 3.16 22.30 16.76
N LEU A 282 3.20 22.54 15.45
CA LEU A 282 2.79 21.53 14.46
C LEU A 282 3.59 20.23 14.57
N ARG A 283 4.90 20.31 14.82
CA ARG A 283 5.77 19.14 14.97
C ARG A 283 5.55 18.43 16.31
N ALA A 284 5.33 19.18 17.38
CA ALA A 284 5.01 18.63 18.70
C ALA A 284 3.66 17.91 18.65
N ALA A 285 2.63 18.55 18.08
CA ALA A 285 1.32 17.96 17.85
C ALA A 285 1.41 16.69 17.00
N GLY A 286 2.17 16.71 15.89
CA GLY A 286 2.37 15.51 15.06
C GLY A 286 2.99 14.33 15.83
N ARG A 287 3.95 14.60 16.73
CA ARG A 287 4.53 13.56 17.61
C ARG A 287 3.52 13.03 18.63
N ALA A 288 2.76 13.92 19.25
CA ALA A 288 1.73 13.56 20.22
C ALA A 288 0.63 12.72 19.58
N VAL A 289 0.18 13.08 18.37
CA VAL A 289 -0.80 12.31 17.59
C VAL A 289 -0.28 10.92 17.29
N VAL A 290 0.94 10.77 16.78
CA VAL A 290 1.49 9.43 16.49
C VAL A 290 1.67 8.61 17.76
N LEU A 291 2.10 9.21 18.87
CA LEU A 291 2.17 8.53 20.16
C LEU A 291 0.78 8.07 20.63
N ALA A 292 -0.23 8.93 20.53
CA ALA A 292 -1.60 8.59 20.86
C ALA A 292 -2.14 7.45 19.98
N VAL A 293 -1.78 7.42 18.70
CA VAL A 293 -2.11 6.30 17.79
C VAL A 293 -1.45 5.01 18.25
N VAL A 294 -0.17 5.02 18.62
CA VAL A 294 0.52 3.82 19.15
C VAL A 294 -0.18 3.31 20.40
N VAL A 295 -0.47 4.21 21.36
CA VAL A 295 -1.18 3.84 22.59
C VAL A 295 -2.59 3.33 22.29
N GLY A 296 -3.31 3.97 21.38
CA GLY A 296 -4.65 3.56 20.96
C GLY A 296 -4.67 2.16 20.35
N ILE A 297 -3.71 1.85 19.46
CA ILE A 297 -3.57 0.50 18.89
C ILE A 297 -3.30 -0.52 20.00
N LEU A 298 -2.38 -0.22 20.93
CA LEU A 298 -2.09 -1.11 22.06
C LEU A 298 -3.34 -1.36 22.93
N VAL A 299 -4.06 -0.32 23.30
CA VAL A 299 -5.30 -0.43 24.08
C VAL A 299 -6.33 -1.27 23.35
N VAL A 300 -6.55 -1.03 22.06
CA VAL A 300 -7.46 -1.81 21.22
C VAL A 300 -7.07 -3.29 21.23
N THR A 301 -5.79 -3.59 20.98
CA THR A 301 -5.30 -4.98 20.90
C THR A 301 -5.36 -5.72 22.23
N VAL A 302 -5.06 -5.06 23.35
CA VAL A 302 -5.06 -5.68 24.69
C VAL A 302 -6.47 -5.82 25.25
N SER A 303 -7.35 -4.86 24.99
CA SER A 303 -8.72 -4.90 25.50
C SER A 303 -9.66 -5.81 24.71
N GLY A 304 -9.25 -6.25 23.51
CA GLY A 304 -10.11 -6.98 22.57
C GLY A 304 -11.23 -6.12 21.96
N ARG A 305 -11.28 -4.81 22.27
CA ARG A 305 -12.28 -3.88 21.72
C ARG A 305 -11.80 -3.28 20.41
N ASP A 306 -11.70 -4.12 19.38
CA ASP A 306 -11.15 -3.76 18.07
C ASP A 306 -12.13 -3.08 17.10
N GLY A 307 -13.35 -2.80 17.59
CA GLY A 307 -14.44 -2.19 16.84
C GLY A 307 -15.10 -3.16 15.85
N GLY A 308 -14.79 -4.46 15.93
CA GLY A 308 -15.51 -5.50 15.20
C GLY A 308 -16.93 -5.67 15.75
N ARG A 309 -17.82 -6.16 14.88
CA ARG A 309 -19.20 -6.47 15.29
C ARG A 309 -19.25 -7.83 16.00
N PRO A 310 -20.21 -8.06 16.91
CA PRO A 310 -20.46 -9.41 17.41
C PRO A 310 -20.95 -10.30 16.26
N ARG A 311 -20.41 -11.51 16.18
CA ARG A 311 -20.84 -12.52 15.21
C ARG A 311 -22.18 -13.13 15.67
N PRO A 312 -23.21 -13.19 14.80
CA PRO A 312 -24.44 -13.90 15.12
C PRO A 312 -24.18 -15.37 15.46
N ALA A 313 -24.90 -15.91 16.44
CA ALA A 313 -24.77 -17.32 16.87
C ALA A 313 -25.31 -18.30 15.81
N GLU A 314 -26.30 -17.88 15.04
CA GLU A 314 -26.86 -18.63 13.92
C GLU A 314 -26.61 -17.86 12.62
N PRO A 315 -26.22 -18.54 11.51
CA PRO A 315 -26.13 -17.91 10.20
C PRO A 315 -27.48 -17.27 9.84
N PRO A 316 -27.51 -16.03 9.31
CA PRO A 316 -28.75 -15.47 8.80
C PRO A 316 -29.31 -16.42 7.73
N ALA A 317 -30.63 -16.66 7.73
CA ALA A 317 -31.26 -17.49 6.72
C ALA A 317 -30.88 -16.96 5.33
N ALA A 318 -30.14 -17.76 4.56
CA ALA A 318 -29.92 -17.48 3.15
C ALA A 318 -31.30 -17.57 2.49
N THR A 319 -31.89 -16.45 2.11
CA THR A 319 -32.99 -16.49 1.16
C THR A 319 -32.39 -17.03 -0.12
N PRO A 320 -32.82 -18.20 -0.63
CA PRO A 320 -32.30 -18.72 -1.87
C PRO A 320 -32.67 -17.72 -2.96
N HIS A 321 -31.70 -16.97 -3.45
CA HIS A 321 -31.87 -16.28 -4.72
C HIS A 321 -32.00 -17.39 -5.75
N ALA A 322 -33.13 -17.44 -6.44
CA ALA A 322 -33.38 -18.43 -7.47
C ALA A 322 -32.19 -18.44 -8.43
N HIS A 323 -31.52 -19.59 -8.55
CA HIS A 323 -30.60 -19.83 -9.65
C HIS A 323 -31.38 -19.64 -10.95
N GLU A 324 -31.24 -18.50 -11.62
CA GLU A 324 -31.62 -18.41 -13.01
C GLU A 324 -30.60 -19.23 -13.80
N ALA A 325 -31.00 -20.45 -14.12
CA ALA A 325 -30.26 -21.34 -14.99
C ALA A 325 -30.24 -20.76 -16.40
N GLY A 326 -29.04 -20.45 -16.89
CA GLY A 326 -28.63 -20.52 -18.31
C GLY A 326 -29.37 -19.63 -19.30
#